data_AF-A0A6J6NTY8-F1
#
_entry.id   AF-A0A6J6NTY8-F1
#
_cell.length_a   1.000
_cell.length_b   1.000
_cell.length_c   1.000
_cell.angle_alpha   90.00
_cell.angle_beta   90.00
_cell.angle_gamma   90.00
#
_symmetry.space_group_name_H-M   'P 1'
#
loop_
_entity.id
_entity.type
_entity.pdbx_description
1 polymer ?
#
loop_
_entity_poly.entity_id
_entity_poly.type
_entity_poly.pdbx_seq_one_letter_code
_entity_poly.pdbx_strand_id
1 'polypeptide(L)'
;MRELSPEFKAYTWATPTDEVARLAGIDPTQVIRFDQNTPPLPLPSTRPGTIAGALAGISGYPAGGYRALRKAIADYNGVGPESVVLGVGADDLILLCARAYAGPGDTIAIPEGTTYPVYKIAAQLAGAEVSYVRRDGTVEGNPALAFTCYPNSPTGEFRALPTYRPLVVDEAYYEYSGRTVVPDLLADEGVIVLRTFSKSFALAGARVGYALAAPATAAELNARQAPAPISTISATLALAALKSPPDVTPLLEERDRLAEQFRALGLEPNESNANFVYVPVPDARALSDALLKKGMVIRAYDDGIRVTVRDQDDDDALIDAIAHILDRPSPVVEPKGRRVRHLRATAETRIAVRLGLDGESRVSVQTGGGLYDHFLEQLAFHGGLDLLVDAVGDLETGDHHVVEDTALALGEALDRALGDRRGIARYGDAVVPMDDAIARAAVDLGGRPYTELSIEPDPGMASHFFISLAQAGRMAIHVEASGRDAHHVAEAAYKAVGRALRVALRQESAGIPSTKGLL
;
A
#
# COMPACT_ATOMS: atom_id res chain seq x y z
N MET A 1 9.94 32.46 20.16
CA MET A 1 8.78 31.60 19.86
C MET A 1 7.80 31.74 21.00
N ARG A 2 6.48 31.63 20.76
CA ARG A 2 5.49 31.60 21.86
C ARG A 2 5.74 30.34 22.71
N GLU A 3 5.58 30.45 24.03
CA GLU A 3 5.58 29.26 24.89
C GLU A 3 4.37 28.37 24.56
N LEU A 4 4.59 27.05 24.62
CA LEU A 4 3.55 26.05 24.46
C LEU A 4 3.09 25.56 25.84
N SER A 5 1.90 24.93 25.88
CA SER A 5 1.41 24.27 27.09
C SER A 5 2.48 23.34 27.69
N PRO A 6 2.66 23.29 29.02
CA PRO A 6 3.55 22.33 29.67
C PRO A 6 3.23 20.87 29.35
N GLU A 7 1.99 20.59 28.91
CA GLU A 7 1.57 19.26 28.47
C GLU A 7 1.90 18.95 27.01
N PHE A 8 2.50 19.88 26.27
CA PHE A 8 2.82 19.69 24.87
C PHE A 8 3.85 18.57 24.70
N LYS A 9 3.49 17.56 23.89
CA LYS A 9 4.39 16.50 23.45
C LYS A 9 4.45 16.50 21.94
N ALA A 10 5.65 16.59 21.40
CA ALA A 10 5.86 16.51 19.97
C ALA A 10 5.45 15.12 19.43
N TYR A 11 5.01 15.09 18.17
CA TYR A 11 4.69 13.84 17.50
C TYR A 11 5.93 12.94 17.42
N THR A 12 5.77 11.67 17.80
CA THR A 12 6.88 10.71 17.79
C THR A 12 6.66 9.69 16.67
N TRP A 13 7.59 9.67 15.72
CA TRP A 13 7.64 8.65 14.67
C TRP A 13 8.07 7.30 15.24
N ALA A 14 7.56 6.23 14.63
CA ALA A 14 8.05 4.89 14.92
C ALA A 14 9.49 4.74 14.43
N THR A 15 10.19 3.74 14.93
CA THR A 15 11.58 3.44 14.58
C THR A 15 11.78 3.40 13.05
N PRO A 16 12.81 4.07 12.51
CA PRO A 16 13.16 4.04 11.09
C PRO A 16 13.46 2.63 10.59
N THR A 17 13.17 2.36 9.31
CA THR A 17 13.29 1.01 8.71
C THR A 17 14.72 0.47 8.75
N ASP A 18 15.71 1.31 8.49
CA ASP A 18 17.15 0.98 8.56
C ASP A 18 17.57 0.58 9.99
N GLU A 19 17.06 1.29 10.99
CA GLU A 19 17.31 0.95 12.38
C GLU A 19 16.65 -0.37 12.78
N VAL A 20 15.41 -0.61 12.35
CA VAL A 20 14.69 -1.88 12.59
C VAL A 20 15.44 -3.05 11.94
N ALA A 21 15.87 -2.88 10.70
CA ALA A 21 16.65 -3.88 9.96
C ALA A 21 17.95 -4.23 10.68
N ARG A 22 18.69 -3.22 11.15
CA ARG A 22 19.91 -3.41 11.96
C ARG A 22 19.62 -4.16 13.27
N LEU A 23 18.52 -3.84 13.96
CA LEU A 23 18.13 -4.52 15.20
C LEU A 23 17.78 -5.99 14.98
N ALA A 24 17.14 -6.29 13.85
CA ALA A 24 16.72 -7.65 13.50
C ALA A 24 17.80 -8.46 12.75
N GLY A 25 18.88 -7.83 12.31
CA GLY A 25 19.93 -8.48 11.51
C GLY A 25 19.45 -8.90 10.12
N ILE A 26 18.56 -8.11 9.52
CA ILE A 26 17.96 -8.36 8.19
C ILE A 26 18.20 -7.17 7.25
N ASP A 27 17.90 -7.33 5.96
CA ASP A 27 17.89 -6.22 5.02
C ASP A 27 16.68 -5.28 5.25
N PRO A 28 16.81 -3.94 5.07
CA PRO A 28 15.72 -2.97 5.17
C PRO A 28 14.44 -3.34 4.41
N THR A 29 14.54 -4.00 3.26
CA THR A 29 13.40 -4.42 2.43
C THR A 29 12.61 -5.60 3.02
N GLN A 30 13.22 -6.33 3.94
CA GLN A 30 12.58 -7.44 4.65
C GLN A 30 11.74 -6.96 5.83
N VAL A 31 11.94 -5.70 6.28
CA VAL A 31 11.16 -5.11 7.36
C VAL A 31 9.69 -4.99 6.95
N ILE A 32 8.80 -5.44 7.82
CA ILE A 32 7.35 -5.39 7.61
C ILE A 32 6.76 -4.33 8.53
N ARG A 33 6.02 -3.38 7.95
CA ARG A 33 5.46 -2.23 8.67
C ARG A 33 3.94 -2.31 8.79
N PHE A 34 3.47 -2.51 10.01
CA PHE A 34 2.07 -2.52 10.42
C PHE A 34 1.70 -1.24 11.22
N ASP A 35 2.52 -0.19 11.16
CA ASP A 35 2.43 1.00 12.01
C ASP A 35 1.93 2.27 11.29
N GLN A 36 1.76 2.21 9.97
CA GLN A 36 1.54 3.41 9.14
C GLN A 36 0.10 3.57 8.64
N ASN A 37 -0.72 2.53 8.74
CA ASN A 37 -2.07 2.47 8.16
C ASN A 37 -2.03 2.79 6.66
N THR A 38 -1.05 2.27 5.93
CA THR A 38 -0.91 2.44 4.48
C THR A 38 -1.08 1.09 3.80
N PRO A 39 -1.65 1.03 2.59
CA PRO A 39 -1.72 -0.19 1.80
C PRO A 39 -0.34 -0.84 1.61
N PRO A 40 -0.26 -2.18 1.54
CA PRO A 40 1.00 -2.89 1.39
C PRO A 40 1.60 -2.77 -0.03
N LEU A 41 0.78 -2.48 -1.04
CA LEU A 41 1.18 -2.41 -2.44
C LEU A 41 0.91 -1.01 -3.01
N PRO A 42 1.78 -0.51 -3.91
CA PRO A 42 1.50 0.70 -4.68
C PRO A 42 0.30 0.50 -5.62
N LEU A 43 -0.41 1.57 -5.94
CA LEU A 43 -1.52 1.55 -6.89
C LEU A 43 -1.05 1.89 -8.32
N PRO A 44 -1.81 1.53 -9.37
CA PRO A 44 -1.49 1.94 -10.74
C PRO A 44 -1.31 3.45 -10.92
N SER A 45 -1.93 4.26 -10.06
CA SER A 45 -1.79 5.72 -10.02
C SER A 45 -0.37 6.20 -9.67
N THR A 46 0.49 5.36 -9.09
CA THR A 46 1.85 5.74 -8.65
C THR A 46 2.96 5.31 -9.61
N ARG A 47 2.64 4.91 -10.83
CA ARG A 47 3.64 4.55 -11.85
C ARG A 47 4.48 5.79 -12.25
N PRO A 48 5.79 5.64 -12.58
CA PRO A 48 6.63 6.76 -13.01
C PRO A 48 6.05 7.57 -14.18
N GLY A 49 5.41 6.88 -15.14
CA GLY A 49 4.74 7.52 -16.28
C GLY A 49 3.62 8.49 -15.87
N THR A 50 2.97 8.29 -14.71
CA THR A 50 1.94 9.20 -14.20
C THR A 50 2.50 10.59 -13.91
N ILE A 51 3.74 10.67 -13.41
CA ILE A 51 4.35 11.94 -12.98
C ILE A 51 5.32 12.52 -14.01
N ALA A 52 5.64 11.80 -15.09
CA ALA A 52 6.61 12.24 -16.11
C ALA A 52 6.30 13.64 -16.67
N GLY A 53 5.03 13.91 -17.00
CA GLY A 53 4.60 15.24 -17.45
C GLY A 53 4.70 16.33 -16.37
N ALA A 54 4.44 15.98 -15.10
CA ALA A 54 4.58 16.89 -13.98
C ALA A 54 6.05 17.22 -13.70
N LEU A 55 6.95 16.25 -13.86
CA LEU A 55 8.40 16.42 -13.75
C LEU A 55 8.96 17.33 -14.86
N ALA A 56 8.50 17.15 -16.09
CA ALA A 56 8.91 18.02 -17.22
C ALA A 56 8.57 19.51 -16.97
N GLY A 57 7.49 19.78 -16.22
CA GLY A 57 7.06 21.14 -15.85
C GLY A 57 7.39 21.56 -14.41
N ILE A 58 8.26 20.84 -13.70
CA ILE A 58 8.42 20.98 -12.23
C ILE A 58 8.89 22.37 -11.77
N SER A 59 9.54 23.13 -12.65
CA SER A 59 9.99 24.50 -12.37
C SER A 59 8.83 25.51 -12.29
N GLY A 60 7.62 25.14 -12.72
CA GLY A 60 6.44 26.00 -12.72
C GLY A 60 5.52 25.77 -11.51
N TYR A 61 4.85 26.84 -11.08
CA TYR A 61 3.73 26.74 -10.13
C TYR A 61 2.51 26.03 -10.76
N PRO A 62 1.64 25.41 -9.95
CA PRO A 62 0.45 24.74 -10.45
C PRO A 62 -0.46 25.70 -11.22
N ALA A 63 -0.78 25.33 -12.46
CA ALA A 63 -1.63 26.12 -13.32
C ALA A 63 -3.07 26.22 -12.75
N GLY A 64 -3.60 27.44 -12.71
CA GLY A 64 -5.03 27.68 -12.50
C GLY A 64 -5.60 27.23 -11.15
N GLY A 65 -4.83 27.23 -10.07
CA GLY A 65 -5.37 27.01 -8.71
C GLY A 65 -5.94 25.60 -8.47
N TYR A 66 -5.41 24.59 -9.16
CA TYR A 66 -5.81 23.18 -9.05
C TYR A 66 -7.25 22.88 -9.51
N ARG A 67 -7.81 23.66 -10.45
CA ARG A 67 -9.18 23.48 -10.97
C ARG A 67 -9.54 22.02 -11.30
N ALA A 68 -8.67 21.31 -12.02
CA ALA A 68 -8.94 19.92 -12.41
C ALA A 68 -9.04 18.98 -11.20
N LEU A 69 -8.12 19.12 -10.24
CA LEU A 69 -8.13 18.31 -9.01
C LEU A 69 -9.32 18.65 -8.12
N ARG A 70 -9.63 19.94 -7.91
CA ARG A 70 -10.80 20.37 -7.14
C ARG A 70 -12.10 19.82 -7.75
N LYS A 71 -12.22 19.87 -9.08
CA LYS A 71 -13.37 19.29 -9.79
C LYS A 71 -13.45 17.78 -9.58
N ALA A 72 -12.34 17.06 -9.76
CA ALA A 72 -12.32 15.60 -9.59
C ALA A 72 -12.69 15.18 -8.16
N ILE A 73 -12.20 15.91 -7.15
CA ILE A 73 -12.58 15.70 -5.74
C ILE A 73 -14.07 15.99 -5.56
N ALA A 74 -14.57 17.10 -6.08
CA ALA A 74 -15.97 17.48 -5.98
C ALA A 74 -16.89 16.42 -6.60
N ASP A 75 -16.57 15.95 -7.81
CA ASP A 75 -17.28 14.88 -8.51
C ASP A 75 -17.28 13.58 -7.68
N TYR A 76 -16.13 13.19 -7.10
CA TYR A 76 -16.00 11.99 -6.27
C TYR A 76 -16.87 12.05 -5.00
N ASN A 77 -17.10 13.24 -4.46
CA ASN A 77 -17.83 13.45 -3.21
C ASN A 77 -19.28 13.90 -3.42
N GLY A 78 -19.71 14.15 -4.66
CA GLY A 78 -21.06 14.67 -4.94
C GLY A 78 -21.29 16.10 -4.44
N VAL A 79 -20.27 16.95 -4.44
CA VAL A 79 -20.35 18.36 -4.00
C VAL A 79 -19.88 19.32 -5.11
N GLY A 80 -19.97 20.63 -4.89
CA GLY A 80 -19.41 21.64 -5.80
C GLY A 80 -17.90 21.90 -5.58
N PRO A 81 -17.13 22.26 -6.62
CA PRO A 81 -15.68 22.50 -6.51
C PRO A 81 -15.28 23.66 -5.57
N GLU A 82 -16.19 24.60 -5.33
CA GLU A 82 -16.05 25.68 -4.35
C GLU A 82 -16.10 25.20 -2.90
N SER A 83 -16.61 24.00 -2.65
CA SER A 83 -16.65 23.37 -1.33
C SER A 83 -15.34 22.67 -0.95
N VAL A 84 -14.37 22.61 -1.86
CA VAL A 84 -13.11 21.87 -1.69
C VAL A 84 -11.99 22.78 -1.20
N VAL A 85 -11.27 22.36 -0.16
CA VAL A 85 -10.01 22.98 0.31
C VAL A 85 -8.91 21.92 0.22
N LEU A 86 -7.78 22.22 -0.41
CA LEU A 86 -6.67 21.26 -0.53
C LEU A 86 -5.69 21.44 0.62
N GLY A 87 -5.00 20.39 1.07
CA GLY A 87 -3.97 20.50 2.09
C GLY A 87 -2.85 19.47 1.93
N VAL A 88 -1.74 19.71 2.64
CA VAL A 88 -0.55 18.83 2.68
C VAL A 88 -0.84 17.58 3.52
N GLY A 89 -1.77 16.76 3.04
CA GLY A 89 -2.45 15.74 3.83
C GLY A 89 -3.54 16.34 4.74
N ALA A 90 -4.28 15.47 5.44
CA ALA A 90 -5.30 15.92 6.39
C ALA A 90 -4.70 16.64 7.61
N ASP A 91 -3.44 16.33 7.99
CA ASP A 91 -2.77 16.96 9.14
C ASP A 91 -2.62 18.48 8.98
N ASP A 92 -2.29 18.97 7.78
CA ASP A 92 -2.24 20.40 7.49
C ASP A 92 -3.61 21.06 7.67
N LEU A 93 -4.69 20.35 7.28
CA LEU A 93 -6.05 20.84 7.42
C LEU A 93 -6.53 20.83 8.87
N ILE A 94 -6.11 19.85 9.69
CA ILE A 94 -6.32 19.86 11.14
C ILE A 94 -5.67 21.10 11.75
N LEU A 95 -4.40 21.36 11.40
CA LEU A 95 -3.67 22.55 11.86
C LEU A 95 -4.29 23.86 11.37
N LEU A 96 -4.77 23.90 10.12
CA LEU A 96 -5.46 25.03 9.54
C LEU A 96 -6.77 25.33 10.28
N CYS A 97 -7.59 24.31 10.54
CA CYS A 97 -8.84 24.48 11.28
C CYS A 97 -8.56 24.96 12.71
N ALA A 98 -7.63 24.32 13.44
CA ALA A 98 -7.32 24.72 14.80
C ALA A 98 -6.91 26.20 14.91
N ARG A 99 -6.00 26.67 14.03
CA ARG A 99 -5.53 28.07 14.04
C ARG A 99 -6.52 29.06 13.44
N ALA A 100 -7.49 28.60 12.64
CA ALA A 100 -8.51 29.46 12.06
C ALA A 100 -9.63 29.78 13.06
N TYR A 101 -9.93 28.84 13.97
CA TYR A 101 -11.03 28.97 14.92
C TYR A 101 -10.60 29.34 16.34
N ALA A 102 -9.38 29.04 16.77
CA ALA A 102 -8.95 29.22 18.16
C ALA A 102 -7.62 29.95 18.32
N GLY A 103 -7.46 30.62 19.45
CA GLY A 103 -6.22 31.22 19.92
C GLY A 103 -6.05 31.12 21.44
N PRO A 104 -5.10 31.90 22.02
CA PRO A 104 -4.90 31.95 23.46
C PRO A 104 -6.18 32.34 24.22
N GLY A 105 -6.58 31.51 25.19
CA GLY A 105 -7.80 31.69 25.98
C GLY A 105 -9.01 30.90 25.47
N ASP A 106 -8.94 30.37 24.26
CA ASP A 106 -9.96 29.47 23.72
C ASP A 106 -9.72 28.03 24.15
N THR A 107 -10.72 27.19 23.89
CA THR A 107 -10.62 25.73 24.08
C THR A 107 -10.98 25.01 22.79
N ILE A 108 -10.33 23.90 22.49
CA ILE A 108 -10.69 22.99 21.41
C ILE A 108 -11.08 21.64 22.01
N ALA A 109 -12.23 21.10 21.63
CA ALA A 109 -12.66 19.77 22.03
C ALA A 109 -12.11 18.70 21.09
N ILE A 110 -11.58 17.61 21.64
CA ILE A 110 -11.11 16.43 20.88
C ILE A 110 -11.74 15.16 21.45
N PRO A 111 -11.79 14.03 20.71
CA PRO A 111 -12.36 12.80 21.26
C PRO A 111 -11.69 12.38 22.56
N GLU A 112 -12.49 11.99 23.56
CA GLU A 112 -11.95 11.49 24.82
C GLU A 112 -11.20 10.16 24.67
N GLY A 113 -10.26 9.90 25.58
CA GLY A 113 -9.42 8.71 25.55
C GLY A 113 -8.43 8.69 24.39
N THR A 114 -8.02 7.49 23.95
CA THR A 114 -7.02 7.33 22.89
C THR A 114 -7.65 7.66 21.52
N THR A 115 -7.15 8.74 20.91
CA THR A 115 -7.53 9.19 19.56
C THR A 115 -6.31 9.70 18.79
N TYR A 116 -6.50 10.31 17.61
CA TYR A 116 -5.40 10.80 16.79
C TYR A 116 -4.67 11.97 17.49
N PRO A 117 -3.37 11.85 17.80
CA PRO A 117 -2.65 12.82 18.64
C PRO A 117 -2.51 14.20 18.01
N VAL A 118 -2.65 14.32 16.69
CA VAL A 118 -2.50 15.59 15.98
C VAL A 118 -3.57 16.61 16.38
N TYR A 119 -4.77 16.18 16.83
CA TYR A 119 -5.77 17.14 17.32
C TYR A 119 -5.29 17.89 18.57
N LYS A 120 -4.72 17.17 19.55
CA LYS A 120 -4.12 17.77 20.76
C LYS A 120 -2.95 18.69 20.40
N ILE A 121 -2.07 18.23 19.50
CA ILE A 121 -0.94 19.02 19.01
C ILE A 121 -1.44 20.32 18.34
N ALA A 122 -2.44 20.23 17.47
CA ALA A 122 -2.99 21.37 16.75
C ALA A 122 -3.64 22.39 17.70
N ALA A 123 -4.39 21.93 18.70
CA ALA A 123 -4.96 22.80 19.73
C ALA A 123 -3.88 23.57 20.50
N GLN A 124 -2.86 22.87 20.98
CA GLN A 124 -1.76 23.46 21.74
C GLN A 124 -0.90 24.41 20.88
N LEU A 125 -0.71 24.11 19.59
CA LEU A 125 -0.03 25.00 18.65
C LEU A 125 -0.87 26.24 18.31
N ALA A 126 -2.19 26.14 18.26
CA ALA A 126 -3.07 27.31 18.20
C ALA A 126 -3.00 28.15 19.49
N GLY A 127 -2.67 27.51 20.62
CA GLY A 127 -2.59 28.14 21.94
C GLY A 127 -3.88 27.98 22.75
N ALA A 128 -4.77 27.10 22.28
CA ALA A 128 -5.99 26.75 22.95
C ALA A 128 -5.74 25.64 23.97
N GLU A 129 -6.55 25.64 25.02
CA GLU A 129 -6.65 24.52 25.95
C GLU A 129 -7.45 23.37 25.32
N VAL A 130 -7.31 22.16 25.87
CA VAL A 130 -8.02 20.97 25.38
C VAL A 130 -9.20 20.66 26.29
N SER A 131 -10.36 20.47 25.68
CA SER A 131 -11.55 19.83 26.29
C SER A 131 -11.91 18.57 25.50
N TYR A 132 -13.00 17.90 25.86
CA TYR A 132 -13.33 16.60 25.29
C TYR A 132 -14.69 16.55 24.60
N VAL A 133 -14.72 15.73 23.55
CA VAL A 133 -15.93 15.15 22.97
C VAL A 133 -16.08 13.77 23.61
N ARG A 134 -17.12 13.59 24.40
CA ARG A 134 -17.45 12.33 25.08
C ARG A 134 -17.88 11.26 24.07
N ARG A 135 -17.80 9.98 24.45
CA ARG A 135 -18.15 8.84 23.56
C ARG A 135 -19.60 8.87 23.07
N ASP A 136 -20.50 9.49 23.83
CA ASP A 136 -21.91 9.70 23.48
C ASP A 136 -22.15 10.94 22.58
N GLY A 137 -21.09 11.64 22.18
CA GLY A 137 -21.16 12.82 21.31
C GLY A 137 -21.32 14.14 22.06
N THR A 138 -21.43 14.12 23.40
CA THR A 138 -21.51 15.32 24.22
C THR A 138 -20.20 16.10 24.17
N VAL A 139 -20.27 17.40 23.91
CA VAL A 139 -19.10 18.29 23.91
C VAL A 139 -19.02 19.03 25.24
N GLU A 140 -17.84 19.01 25.86
CA GLU A 140 -17.61 19.68 27.13
C GLU A 140 -17.41 21.18 27.00
N GLY A 141 -18.15 21.95 27.79
CA GLY A 141 -18.03 23.41 27.80
C GLY A 141 -18.53 24.02 26.50
N ASN A 142 -17.85 25.09 26.07
CA ASN A 142 -18.18 25.84 24.85
C ASN A 142 -16.90 26.12 24.04
N PRO A 143 -16.28 25.07 23.45
CA PRO A 143 -15.01 25.20 22.75
C PRO A 143 -15.17 26.00 21.44
N ALA A 144 -14.12 26.68 21.01
CA ALA A 144 -14.12 27.39 19.73
C ALA A 144 -14.26 26.43 18.52
N LEU A 145 -13.85 25.17 18.69
CA LEU A 145 -13.92 24.12 17.67
C LEU A 145 -13.99 22.74 18.34
N ALA A 146 -14.73 21.81 17.74
CA ALA A 146 -14.68 20.39 18.10
C ALA A 146 -14.08 19.56 16.95
N PHE A 147 -13.20 18.60 17.26
CA PHE A 147 -12.74 17.55 16.37
C PHE A 147 -13.42 16.23 16.71
N THR A 148 -13.71 15.42 15.70
CA THR A 148 -14.02 14.00 15.84
C THR A 148 -13.38 13.19 14.71
N CYS A 149 -13.15 11.90 14.94
CA CYS A 149 -12.56 10.98 13.98
C CYS A 149 -13.55 9.83 13.72
N TYR A 150 -13.87 9.58 12.46
CA TYR A 150 -15.00 8.77 12.07
C TYR A 150 -14.66 7.85 10.89
N PRO A 151 -14.26 6.58 11.14
CA PRO A 151 -14.09 5.91 12.44
C PRO A 151 -12.85 6.38 13.24
N ASN A 152 -12.84 6.12 14.56
CA ASN A 152 -11.76 6.58 15.43
C ASN A 152 -10.43 5.86 15.14
N SER A 153 -9.32 6.60 15.10
CA SER A 153 -7.98 6.04 15.18
C SER A 153 -7.40 6.32 16.57
N PRO A 154 -6.90 5.32 17.31
CA PRO A 154 -6.42 4.02 16.80
C PRO A 154 -7.37 2.84 16.99
N THR A 155 -8.58 3.03 17.53
CA THR A 155 -9.41 1.90 17.99
C THR A 155 -10.28 1.25 16.92
N GLY A 156 -10.53 1.93 15.79
CA GLY A 156 -11.30 1.43 14.65
C GLY A 156 -12.82 1.54 14.82
N GLU A 157 -13.30 1.88 16.01
CA GLU A 157 -14.73 1.95 16.34
C GLU A 157 -15.39 3.22 15.80
N PHE A 158 -16.70 3.15 15.56
CA PHE A 158 -17.52 4.35 15.44
C PHE A 158 -17.88 4.89 16.82
N ARG A 159 -17.84 6.22 16.96
CA ARG A 159 -18.36 6.95 18.12
C ARG A 159 -19.54 7.81 17.70
N ALA A 160 -20.35 8.23 18.67
CA ALA A 160 -21.47 9.13 18.37
C ALA A 160 -20.96 10.47 17.83
N LEU A 161 -21.58 10.95 16.76
CA LEU A 161 -21.23 12.21 16.12
C LEU A 161 -21.81 13.39 16.92
N PRO A 162 -21.01 14.41 17.26
CA PRO A 162 -21.50 15.59 17.95
C PRO A 162 -22.47 16.41 17.12
N THR A 163 -23.49 16.98 17.76
CA THR A 163 -24.35 18.02 17.18
C THR A 163 -23.76 19.42 17.31
N TYR A 164 -22.68 19.59 18.08
CA TYR A 164 -21.97 20.86 18.29
C TYR A 164 -21.43 21.45 16.99
N ARG A 165 -21.36 22.78 16.89
CA ARG A 165 -20.75 23.51 15.76
C ARG A 165 -19.89 24.67 16.26
N PRO A 166 -18.75 24.98 15.60
CA PRO A 166 -18.21 24.29 14.43
C PRO A 166 -17.61 22.91 14.77
N LEU A 167 -17.77 21.95 13.85
CA LEU A 167 -17.31 20.57 13.99
C LEU A 167 -16.45 20.15 12.80
N VAL A 168 -15.26 19.64 13.08
CA VAL A 168 -14.42 18.97 12.11
C VAL A 168 -14.56 17.46 12.27
N VAL A 169 -15.03 16.78 11.22
CA VAL A 169 -15.14 15.32 11.14
C VAL A 169 -14.01 14.79 10.27
N ASP A 170 -13.06 14.10 10.88
CA ASP A 170 -11.96 13.45 10.18
C ASP A 170 -12.39 12.06 9.68
N GLU A 171 -12.59 11.97 8.37
CA GLU A 171 -12.95 10.76 7.65
C GLU A 171 -11.73 10.16 6.91
N ALA A 172 -10.53 10.20 7.50
CA ALA A 172 -9.32 9.62 6.89
C ALA A 172 -9.44 8.14 6.47
N TYR A 173 -10.42 7.40 7.03
CA TYR A 173 -10.69 5.99 6.74
C TYR A 173 -12.04 5.78 6.03
N TYR A 174 -12.62 6.83 5.42
CA TYR A 174 -13.91 6.78 4.72
C TYR A 174 -14.02 5.57 3.80
N GLU A 175 -13.05 5.35 2.92
CA GLU A 175 -13.15 4.32 1.88
C GLU A 175 -13.28 2.91 2.46
N TYR A 176 -12.74 2.66 3.66
CA TYR A 176 -12.88 1.37 4.35
C TYR A 176 -14.20 1.21 5.10
N SER A 177 -14.76 2.34 5.55
CA SER A 177 -15.93 2.35 6.44
C SER A 177 -17.25 2.48 5.68
N GLY A 178 -17.22 3.08 4.49
CA GLY A 178 -18.38 3.38 3.66
C GLY A 178 -19.37 4.39 4.25
N ARG A 179 -19.09 4.97 5.44
CA ARG A 179 -19.98 5.90 6.13
C ARG A 179 -19.43 7.31 6.08
N THR A 180 -20.28 8.27 5.75
CA THR A 180 -19.89 9.68 5.65
C THR A 180 -20.97 10.64 6.11
N VAL A 181 -20.55 11.80 6.61
CA VAL A 181 -21.39 12.95 6.97
C VAL A 181 -21.47 14.01 5.87
N VAL A 182 -20.90 13.77 4.68
CA VAL A 182 -20.97 14.72 3.54
C VAL A 182 -22.41 15.10 3.16
N PRO A 183 -23.42 14.20 3.18
CA PRO A 183 -24.81 14.62 2.97
C PRO A 183 -25.31 15.62 4.03
N ASP A 184 -24.90 15.44 5.29
CA ASP A 184 -25.28 16.33 6.40
C ASP A 184 -24.54 17.67 6.34
N LEU A 185 -23.31 17.67 5.82
CA LEU A 185 -22.51 18.87 5.55
C LEU A 185 -23.22 19.84 4.59
N LEU A 186 -23.96 19.34 3.60
CA LEU A 186 -24.68 20.19 2.64
C LEU A 186 -25.85 20.95 3.28
N ALA A 187 -26.26 20.58 4.48
CA ALA A 187 -27.36 21.20 5.22
C ALA A 187 -26.91 22.14 6.36
N ASP A 188 -25.63 22.14 6.73
CA ASP A 188 -25.10 22.81 7.92
C ASP A 188 -23.71 23.43 7.66
N GLU A 189 -23.65 24.77 7.63
CA GLU A 189 -22.42 25.51 7.32
C GLU A 189 -21.30 25.35 8.36
N GLY A 190 -21.60 24.79 9.55
CA GLY A 190 -20.66 24.60 10.65
C GLY A 190 -19.90 23.28 10.62
N VAL A 191 -20.14 22.38 9.66
CA VAL A 191 -19.40 21.10 9.52
C VAL A 191 -18.24 21.26 8.54
N ILE A 192 -17.11 20.63 8.84
CA ILE A 192 -15.96 20.49 7.96
C ILE A 192 -15.58 19.02 7.94
N VAL A 193 -15.52 18.40 6.76
CA VAL A 193 -15.12 17.00 6.60
C VAL A 193 -13.71 16.92 6.08
N LEU A 194 -12.82 16.21 6.76
CA LEU A 194 -11.45 15.97 6.29
C LEU A 194 -11.34 14.59 5.65
N ARG A 195 -10.66 14.51 4.51
CA ARG A 195 -10.30 13.26 3.85
C ARG A 195 -8.86 13.30 3.35
N THR A 196 -8.30 12.13 3.07
CA THR A 196 -6.90 12.00 2.66
C THR A 196 -6.70 10.98 1.56
N PHE A 197 -5.70 11.23 0.72
CA PHE A 197 -5.20 10.21 -0.20
C PHE A 197 -4.16 9.28 0.45
N SER A 198 -3.83 9.49 1.72
CA SER A 198 -2.74 8.77 2.39
C SER A 198 -3.06 7.30 2.68
N LYS A 199 -4.34 6.95 2.80
CA LYS A 199 -4.80 5.63 3.25
C LYS A 199 -5.17 4.77 2.05
N SER A 200 -6.45 4.63 1.73
CA SER A 200 -6.97 3.82 0.62
C SER A 200 -6.27 4.07 -0.71
N PHE A 201 -5.98 5.33 -1.04
CA PHE A 201 -5.32 5.72 -2.29
C PHE A 201 -3.79 5.50 -2.32
N ALA A 202 -3.17 4.97 -1.25
CA ALA A 202 -1.74 4.68 -1.17
C ALA A 202 -0.78 5.87 -1.43
N LEU A 203 -1.23 7.11 -1.23
CA LEU A 203 -0.43 8.33 -1.47
C LEU A 203 0.09 8.98 -0.18
N ALA A 204 0.43 8.17 0.83
CA ALA A 204 0.90 8.69 2.12
C ALA A 204 2.14 9.57 1.97
N GLY A 205 3.10 9.18 1.13
CA GLY A 205 4.31 9.96 0.85
C GLY A 205 4.05 11.20 -0.02
N ALA A 206 2.97 11.24 -0.80
CA ALA A 206 2.65 12.37 -1.68
C ALA A 206 2.08 13.59 -0.92
N ARG A 207 1.67 13.40 0.35
CA ARG A 207 1.17 14.47 1.23
C ARG A 207 0.03 15.27 0.59
N VAL A 208 -1.07 14.61 0.24
CA VAL A 208 -2.25 15.25 -0.34
C VAL A 208 -3.52 14.83 0.39
N GLY A 209 -4.33 15.82 0.75
CA GLY A 209 -5.62 15.66 1.41
C GLY A 209 -6.54 16.83 1.07
N TYR A 210 -7.79 16.74 1.51
CA TYR A 210 -8.76 17.79 1.25
C TYR A 210 -9.77 17.90 2.40
N ALA A 211 -10.30 19.10 2.57
CA ALA A 211 -11.48 19.36 3.37
C ALA A 211 -12.67 19.64 2.45
N LEU A 212 -13.85 19.22 2.88
CA LEU A 212 -15.13 19.60 2.31
C LEU A 212 -15.85 20.47 3.34
N ALA A 213 -16.29 21.64 2.92
CA ALA A 213 -17.03 22.58 3.75
C ALA A 213 -18.06 23.33 2.91
N ALA A 214 -19.06 23.96 3.54
CA ALA A 214 -19.92 24.90 2.82
C ALA A 214 -19.08 25.99 2.09
N PRO A 215 -19.52 26.51 0.93
CA PRO A 215 -18.69 27.38 0.10
C PRO A 215 -18.09 28.60 0.83
N ALA A 216 -18.84 29.20 1.76
CA ALA A 216 -18.35 30.32 2.58
C ALA A 216 -17.21 29.89 3.52
N THR A 217 -17.41 28.79 4.26
CA THR A 217 -16.38 28.21 5.15
C THR A 217 -15.15 27.77 4.36
N ALA A 218 -15.34 27.12 3.21
CA ALA A 218 -14.24 26.73 2.33
C ALA A 218 -13.45 27.94 1.81
N ALA A 219 -14.13 29.04 1.46
CA ALA A 219 -13.47 30.29 1.04
C ALA A 219 -12.61 30.88 2.17
N GLU A 220 -13.13 30.92 3.40
CA GLU A 220 -12.40 31.42 4.58
C GLU A 220 -11.17 30.55 4.91
N LEU A 221 -11.28 29.23 4.79
CA LEU A 221 -10.15 28.32 4.98
C LEU A 221 -9.07 28.52 3.90
N ASN A 222 -9.48 28.61 2.62
CA ASN A 222 -8.54 28.87 1.51
C ASN A 222 -7.82 30.22 1.70
N ALA A 223 -8.48 31.25 2.22
CA ALA A 223 -7.88 32.56 2.47
C ALA A 223 -6.81 32.56 3.59
N ARG A 224 -6.84 31.56 4.50
CA ARG A 224 -5.91 31.41 5.63
C ARG A 224 -4.81 30.38 5.39
N GLN A 225 -4.78 29.78 4.20
CA GLN A 225 -3.77 28.80 3.82
C GLN A 225 -2.63 29.44 3.02
N ALA A 226 -1.48 28.77 2.99
CA ALA A 226 -0.41 29.13 2.08
C ALA A 226 -0.89 29.02 0.61
N PRO A 227 -0.47 29.94 -0.28
CA PRO A 227 -0.75 29.81 -1.70
C PRO A 227 -0.09 28.54 -2.24
N ALA A 228 -0.77 27.88 -3.17
CA ALA A 228 -0.30 26.63 -3.77
C ALA A 228 0.11 25.57 -2.72
N PRO A 229 -0.81 25.10 -1.84
CA PRO A 229 -0.46 24.33 -0.66
C PRO A 229 0.18 22.97 -0.98
N ILE A 230 -0.03 22.39 -2.17
CA ILE A 230 0.51 21.07 -2.54
C ILE A 230 1.34 21.14 -3.83
N SER A 231 2.31 20.23 -3.97
CA SER A 231 3.15 20.15 -5.16
C SER A 231 2.37 19.74 -6.42
N THR A 232 2.89 20.07 -7.61
CA THR A 232 2.34 19.61 -8.90
C THR A 232 2.41 18.09 -9.06
N ILE A 233 3.42 17.44 -8.46
CA ILE A 233 3.55 15.97 -8.41
C ILE A 233 2.41 15.38 -7.58
N SER A 234 2.21 15.88 -6.36
CA SER A 234 1.14 15.45 -5.45
C SER A 234 -0.24 15.62 -6.09
N ALA A 235 -0.48 16.75 -6.76
CA ALA A 235 -1.73 17.02 -7.44
C ALA A 235 -1.97 16.07 -8.62
N THR A 236 -0.92 15.75 -9.40
CA THR A 236 -0.99 14.82 -10.52
C THR A 236 -1.30 13.39 -10.06
N LEU A 237 -0.63 12.92 -9.01
CA LEU A 237 -0.88 11.61 -8.41
C LEU A 237 -2.32 11.50 -7.87
N ALA A 238 -2.79 12.50 -7.14
CA ALA A 238 -4.16 12.52 -6.62
C ALA A 238 -5.20 12.53 -7.75
N LEU A 239 -4.97 13.31 -8.81
CA LEU A 239 -5.85 13.34 -9.97
C LEU A 239 -5.89 11.99 -10.70
N ALA A 240 -4.76 11.32 -10.85
CA ALA A 240 -4.69 9.98 -11.44
C ALA A 240 -5.42 8.95 -10.56
N ALA A 241 -5.22 9.01 -9.25
CA ALA A 241 -5.86 8.13 -8.28
C ALA A 241 -7.40 8.24 -8.29
N LEU A 242 -7.96 9.44 -8.48
CA LEU A 242 -9.42 9.64 -8.57
C LEU A 242 -10.05 9.06 -9.84
N LYS A 243 -9.29 8.83 -10.92
CA LYS A 243 -9.82 8.22 -12.15
C LYS A 243 -10.13 6.73 -11.97
N SER A 244 -9.46 6.08 -11.02
CA SER A 244 -9.66 4.68 -10.70
C SER A 244 -9.54 4.51 -9.19
N PRO A 245 -10.59 4.87 -8.44
CA PRO A 245 -10.61 4.72 -6.99
C PRO A 245 -10.29 3.27 -6.58
N PRO A 246 -9.58 3.06 -5.46
CA PRO A 246 -9.17 1.73 -5.02
C PRO A 246 -10.37 0.88 -4.63
N ASP A 247 -10.35 -0.39 -5.01
CA ASP A 247 -11.22 -1.41 -4.42
C ASP A 247 -10.60 -1.88 -3.11
N VAL A 248 -11.29 -1.61 -2.00
CA VAL A 248 -10.83 -1.98 -0.66
C VAL A 248 -11.35 -3.33 -0.19
N THR A 249 -12.25 -3.98 -0.96
CA THR A 249 -12.92 -5.23 -0.57
C THR A 249 -11.93 -6.32 -0.12
N PRO A 250 -10.83 -6.60 -0.86
CA PRO A 250 -9.88 -7.62 -0.42
C PRO A 250 -9.19 -7.29 0.92
N LEU A 251 -9.00 -6.01 1.22
CA LEU A 251 -8.39 -5.58 2.48
C LEU A 251 -9.38 -5.71 3.65
N LEU A 252 -10.68 -5.53 3.40
CA LEU A 252 -11.71 -5.73 4.40
C LEU A 252 -11.86 -7.22 4.76
N GLU A 253 -11.84 -8.09 3.75
CA GLU A 253 -11.81 -9.54 3.94
C GLU A 253 -10.58 -9.98 4.75
N GLU A 254 -9.40 -9.45 4.41
CA GLU A 254 -8.17 -9.72 5.15
C GLU A 254 -8.22 -9.18 6.59
N ARG A 255 -8.80 -7.99 6.82
CA ARG A 255 -8.98 -7.43 8.17
C ARG A 255 -9.81 -8.37 9.04
N ASP A 256 -10.91 -8.87 8.50
CA ASP A 256 -11.82 -9.75 9.22
C ASP A 256 -11.14 -11.10 9.51
N ARG A 257 -10.37 -11.63 8.54
CA ARG A 257 -9.53 -12.82 8.73
C ARG A 257 -8.46 -12.63 9.82
N LEU A 258 -7.71 -11.52 9.76
CA LEU A 258 -6.69 -11.18 10.75
C LEU A 258 -7.28 -11.04 12.15
N ALA A 259 -8.47 -10.44 12.27
CA ALA A 259 -9.18 -10.37 13.54
C ALA A 259 -9.51 -11.78 14.09
N GLU A 260 -9.98 -12.71 13.25
CA GLU A 260 -10.18 -14.09 13.69
C GLU A 260 -8.89 -14.81 14.08
N GLN A 261 -7.76 -14.53 13.43
CA GLN A 261 -6.47 -15.08 13.83
C GLN A 261 -6.01 -14.57 15.20
N PHE A 262 -6.25 -13.29 15.51
CA PHE A 262 -6.03 -12.77 16.86
C PHE A 262 -6.93 -13.48 17.90
N ARG A 263 -8.21 -13.71 17.58
CA ARG A 263 -9.12 -14.48 18.45
C ARG A 263 -8.66 -15.92 18.66
N ALA A 264 -8.17 -16.56 17.61
CA ALA A 264 -7.61 -17.91 17.69
C ALA A 264 -6.34 -17.97 18.55
N LEU A 265 -5.57 -16.87 18.65
CA LEU A 265 -4.49 -16.72 19.61
C LEU A 265 -4.98 -16.47 21.04
N GLY A 266 -6.28 -16.28 21.29
CA GLY A 266 -6.82 -15.90 22.60
C GLY A 266 -6.61 -14.43 22.93
N LEU A 267 -6.66 -13.56 21.91
CA LEU A 267 -6.68 -12.11 22.03
C LEU A 267 -7.99 -11.58 21.45
N GLU A 268 -8.57 -10.54 22.04
CA GLU A 268 -9.89 -10.03 21.64
C GLU A 268 -9.76 -8.69 20.90
N PRO A 269 -9.56 -8.67 19.57
CA PRO A 269 -9.51 -7.43 18.81
C PRO A 269 -10.85 -6.69 18.84
N ASN A 270 -10.79 -5.36 18.90
CA ASN A 270 -11.97 -4.52 18.73
C ASN A 270 -12.55 -4.69 17.32
N GLU A 271 -13.86 -4.48 17.20
CA GLU A 271 -14.48 -4.24 15.89
C GLU A 271 -13.83 -3.01 15.24
N SER A 272 -13.41 -3.15 13.98
CA SER A 272 -12.75 -2.09 13.24
C SER A 272 -13.47 -1.79 11.94
N ASN A 273 -13.60 -0.49 11.66
CA ASN A 273 -14.15 0.06 10.42
C ASN A 273 -13.06 0.77 9.59
N ALA A 274 -11.78 0.50 9.88
CA ALA A 274 -10.62 1.08 9.23
C ALA A 274 -9.73 -0.01 8.60
N ASN A 275 -8.53 0.35 8.13
CA ASN A 275 -7.53 -0.57 7.58
C ASN A 275 -6.52 -1.10 8.60
N PHE A 276 -6.98 -1.30 9.83
CA PHE A 276 -6.18 -1.79 10.94
C PHE A 276 -7.09 -2.49 11.94
N VAL A 277 -6.50 -3.28 12.83
CA VAL A 277 -7.17 -3.83 14.02
C VAL A 277 -6.52 -3.25 15.28
N TYR A 278 -7.34 -3.00 16.30
CA TYR A 278 -6.85 -2.66 17.64
C TYR A 278 -7.02 -3.86 18.55
N VAL A 279 -5.95 -4.29 19.20
CA VAL A 279 -5.93 -5.46 20.07
C VAL A 279 -5.54 -5.01 21.47
N PRO A 280 -6.48 -4.99 22.43
CA PRO A 280 -6.16 -4.75 23.83
C PRO A 280 -5.16 -5.79 24.35
N VAL A 281 -4.01 -5.33 24.83
CA VAL A 281 -2.95 -6.17 25.40
C VAL A 281 -2.24 -5.40 26.52
N PRO A 282 -2.13 -5.96 27.75
CA PRO A 282 -1.53 -5.25 28.88
C PRO A 282 -0.07 -4.86 28.67
N ASP A 283 0.72 -5.73 28.03
CA ASP A 283 2.16 -5.54 27.82
C ASP A 283 2.48 -5.11 26.38
N ALA A 284 1.68 -4.21 25.81
CA ALA A 284 1.77 -3.75 24.42
C ALA A 284 3.19 -3.33 23.99
N ARG A 285 3.89 -2.59 24.87
CA ARG A 285 5.25 -2.11 24.60
C ARG A 285 6.26 -3.26 24.53
N ALA A 286 6.18 -4.22 25.44
CA ALA A 286 7.08 -5.38 25.44
C ALA A 286 6.86 -6.25 24.20
N LEU A 287 5.60 -6.44 23.78
CA LEU A 287 5.27 -7.13 22.54
C LEU A 287 5.83 -6.40 21.31
N SER A 288 5.65 -5.07 21.26
CA SER A 288 6.21 -4.24 20.19
C SER A 288 7.74 -4.33 20.13
N ASP A 289 8.44 -4.28 21.26
CA ASP A 289 9.89 -4.39 21.33
C ASP A 289 10.39 -5.77 20.88
N ALA A 290 9.63 -6.83 21.17
CA ALA A 290 9.94 -8.18 20.71
C ALA A 290 9.76 -8.33 19.19
N LEU A 291 8.70 -7.74 18.63
CA LEU A 291 8.45 -7.73 17.18
C LEU A 291 9.49 -6.90 16.42
N LEU A 292 9.95 -5.77 16.98
CA LEU A 292 11.02 -4.96 16.38
C LEU A 292 12.29 -5.77 16.14
N LYS A 293 12.66 -6.66 17.09
CA LYS A 293 13.81 -7.57 16.95
C LYS A 293 13.61 -8.66 15.89
N LYS A 294 12.39 -8.84 15.39
CA LYS A 294 12.04 -9.74 14.27
C LYS A 294 11.82 -8.98 12.96
N GLY A 295 12.08 -7.67 12.92
CA GLY A 295 11.89 -6.85 11.73
C GLY A 295 10.44 -6.43 11.47
N MET A 296 9.57 -6.53 12.47
CA MET A 296 8.15 -6.20 12.36
C MET A 296 7.82 -4.97 13.21
N VAL A 297 7.15 -3.98 12.62
CA VAL A 297 6.84 -2.71 13.30
C VAL A 297 5.34 -2.58 13.48
N ILE A 298 4.87 -2.46 14.73
CA ILE A 298 3.47 -2.18 15.09
C ILE A 298 3.37 -0.85 15.85
N ARG A 299 2.16 -0.34 16.09
CA ARG A 299 1.96 0.78 17.04
C ARG A 299 1.49 0.24 18.40
N ALA A 300 2.27 0.48 19.45
CA ALA A 300 1.85 0.23 20.83
C ALA A 300 1.27 1.49 21.48
N TYR A 301 0.22 1.28 22.26
CA TYR A 301 -0.43 2.22 23.16
C TYR A 301 -0.37 1.66 24.59
N ASP A 302 -0.84 2.42 25.57
CA ASP A 302 -0.74 1.99 26.97
C ASP A 302 -1.69 0.81 27.29
N ASP A 303 -2.78 0.65 26.54
CA ASP A 303 -3.82 -0.37 26.74
C ASP A 303 -3.95 -1.38 25.59
N GLY A 304 -3.08 -1.30 24.57
CA GLY A 304 -3.14 -2.24 23.45
C GLY A 304 -2.20 -1.91 22.30
N ILE A 305 -2.34 -2.68 21.22
CA ILE A 305 -1.59 -2.49 19.97
C ILE A 305 -2.55 -2.19 18.83
N ARG A 306 -2.08 -1.38 17.88
CA ARG A 306 -2.74 -1.18 16.59
C ARG A 306 -1.88 -1.81 15.50
N VAL A 307 -2.49 -2.67 14.70
CA VAL A 307 -1.86 -3.41 13.60
C VAL A 307 -2.56 -3.01 12.31
N THR A 308 -1.85 -2.34 11.40
CA THR A 308 -2.31 -2.10 10.03
C THR A 308 -2.52 -3.42 9.31
N VAL A 309 -3.67 -3.62 8.67
CA VAL A 309 -3.92 -4.79 7.83
C VAL A 309 -3.07 -4.67 6.57
N ARG A 310 -2.38 -5.74 6.18
CA ARG A 310 -1.55 -5.77 4.99
C ARG A 310 -2.15 -6.76 4.00
N ASP A 311 -1.35 -7.71 3.56
CA ASP A 311 -1.82 -8.86 2.80
C ASP A 311 -1.60 -10.10 3.64
N GLN A 312 -2.26 -11.18 3.24
CA GLN A 312 -2.27 -12.44 3.98
C GLN A 312 -0.87 -12.93 4.37
N ASP A 313 0.15 -12.80 3.52
CA ASP A 313 1.48 -13.33 3.82
C ASP A 313 2.17 -12.52 4.93
N ASP A 314 2.08 -11.19 4.85
CA ASP A 314 2.61 -10.30 5.88
C ASP A 314 1.84 -10.49 7.20
N ASP A 315 0.51 -10.58 7.14
CA ASP A 315 -0.38 -10.74 8.29
C ASP A 315 -0.21 -12.11 8.97
N ASP A 316 -0.05 -13.20 8.20
CA ASP A 316 0.27 -14.54 8.71
C ASP A 316 1.64 -14.55 9.42
N ALA A 317 2.67 -13.93 8.81
CA ALA A 317 4.00 -13.83 9.42
C ALA A 317 3.96 -13.09 10.76
N LEU A 318 3.11 -12.06 10.89
CA LEU A 318 2.92 -11.36 12.15
C LEU A 318 2.24 -12.26 13.19
N ILE A 319 1.17 -12.96 12.82
CA ILE A 319 0.46 -13.85 13.73
C ILE A 319 1.37 -14.97 14.23
N ASP A 320 2.17 -15.58 13.35
CA ASP A 320 3.18 -16.57 13.73
C ASP A 320 4.21 -16.01 14.73
N ALA A 321 4.71 -14.80 14.46
CA ALA A 321 5.66 -14.14 15.34
C ALA A 321 5.06 -13.85 16.73
N ILE A 322 3.82 -13.38 16.77
CA ILE A 322 3.09 -13.11 18.03
C ILE A 322 2.81 -14.42 18.77
N ALA A 323 2.38 -15.48 18.07
CA ALA A 323 2.15 -16.80 18.66
C ALA A 323 3.41 -17.29 19.38
N HIS A 324 4.56 -17.20 18.72
CA HIS A 324 5.84 -17.60 19.30
C HIS A 324 6.27 -16.72 20.48
N ILE A 325 6.08 -15.39 20.39
CA ILE A 325 6.41 -14.47 21.49
C ILE A 325 5.54 -14.74 22.74
N LEU A 326 4.28 -15.11 22.53
CA LEU A 326 3.31 -15.40 23.59
C LEU A 326 3.36 -16.86 24.07
N ASP A 327 4.22 -17.70 23.51
CA ASP A 327 4.30 -19.16 23.75
C ASP A 327 2.93 -19.85 23.53
N ARG A 328 2.31 -19.56 22.38
CA ARG A 328 1.01 -20.11 21.95
C ARG A 328 1.16 -20.85 20.62
N PRO A 329 0.33 -21.88 20.35
CA PRO A 329 0.30 -22.51 19.03
C PRO A 329 -0.15 -21.47 18.00
N SER A 330 0.52 -21.44 16.84
CA SER A 330 0.08 -20.56 15.76
C SER A 330 -1.24 -21.06 15.17
N PRO A 331 -2.24 -20.17 14.98
CA PRO A 331 -3.46 -20.49 14.25
C PRO A 331 -3.28 -20.36 12.73
N VAL A 332 -2.12 -19.87 12.27
CA VAL A 332 -1.77 -19.89 10.85
C VAL A 332 -1.64 -21.35 10.44
N VAL A 333 -2.59 -21.82 9.64
CA VAL A 333 -2.42 -23.07 8.94
C VAL A 333 -1.34 -22.81 7.90
N GLU A 334 -0.22 -23.55 7.94
CA GLU A 334 0.85 -23.39 6.94
C GLU A 334 0.21 -23.25 5.56
N PRO A 335 0.57 -22.18 4.82
CA PRO A 335 -0.13 -21.90 3.59
C PRO A 335 -0.02 -23.13 2.70
N LYS A 336 -1.17 -23.67 2.31
CA LYS A 336 -1.27 -24.62 1.18
C LYS A 336 -0.89 -23.96 -0.16
N GLY A 337 -0.20 -22.83 -0.13
CA GLY A 337 0.09 -21.96 -1.27
C GLY A 337 1.58 -21.82 -1.48
N ARG A 338 2.00 -21.92 -2.72
CA ARG A 338 3.38 -21.75 -3.16
C ARG A 338 3.71 -20.26 -3.26
N ARG A 339 4.00 -19.63 -2.12
CA ARG A 339 4.28 -18.19 -2.00
C ARG A 339 5.65 -17.91 -1.42
N VAL A 340 6.37 -16.91 -1.94
CA VAL A 340 7.74 -16.57 -1.55
C VAL A 340 7.97 -15.06 -1.57
N ARG A 341 8.72 -14.58 -0.57
CA ARG A 341 9.42 -13.29 -0.59
C ARG A 341 10.90 -13.52 -0.84
N HIS A 342 11.46 -12.84 -1.81
CA HIS A 342 12.85 -12.99 -2.20
C HIS A 342 13.49 -11.61 -2.44
N LEU A 343 14.71 -11.44 -1.94
CA LEU A 343 15.52 -10.26 -2.18
C LEU A 343 16.83 -10.70 -2.83
N ARG A 344 17.16 -10.04 -3.92
CA ARG A 344 18.47 -10.10 -4.56
C ARG A 344 19.08 -8.70 -4.53
N ALA A 345 20.30 -8.58 -4.02
CA ALA A 345 21.02 -7.31 -3.98
C ALA A 345 22.46 -7.51 -4.47
N THR A 346 22.90 -6.63 -5.35
CA THR A 346 24.26 -6.56 -5.90
C THR A 346 24.83 -5.17 -5.63
N ALA A 347 26.03 -4.87 -6.17
CA ALA A 347 26.57 -3.50 -6.10
C ALA A 347 25.81 -2.51 -7.03
N GLU A 348 25.04 -3.03 -7.99
CA GLU A 348 24.41 -2.26 -9.06
C GLU A 348 22.89 -2.21 -8.93
N THR A 349 22.29 -3.26 -8.35
CA THR A 349 20.84 -3.40 -8.26
C THR A 349 20.38 -3.95 -6.90
N ARG A 350 19.10 -3.71 -6.61
CA ARG A 350 18.35 -4.30 -5.51
C ARG A 350 16.95 -4.64 -6.01
N ILE A 351 16.63 -5.93 -6.02
CA ILE A 351 15.36 -6.46 -6.53
C ILE A 351 14.65 -7.21 -5.41
N ALA A 352 13.49 -6.69 -4.98
CA ALA A 352 12.58 -7.37 -4.07
C ALA A 352 11.42 -7.98 -4.87
N VAL A 353 11.24 -9.29 -4.76
CA VAL A 353 10.19 -10.07 -5.41
C VAL A 353 9.26 -10.66 -4.35
N ARG A 354 7.96 -10.52 -4.56
CA ARG A 354 6.93 -11.28 -3.85
C ARG A 354 6.14 -12.06 -4.89
N LEU A 355 6.08 -13.37 -4.74
CA LEU A 355 5.54 -14.27 -5.74
C LEU A 355 4.57 -15.25 -5.10
N GLY A 356 3.39 -15.41 -5.69
CA GLY A 356 2.47 -16.52 -5.43
C GLY A 356 2.13 -17.28 -6.71
N LEU A 357 2.33 -18.60 -6.71
CA LEU A 357 2.11 -19.43 -7.91
C LEU A 357 0.64 -19.80 -8.14
N ASP A 358 -0.17 -19.74 -7.09
CA ASP A 358 -1.60 -20.10 -7.07
C ASP A 358 -2.46 -18.85 -6.80
N GLY A 359 -2.20 -17.77 -7.55
CA GLY A 359 -2.71 -16.43 -7.29
C GLY A 359 -3.95 -16.04 -8.10
N GLU A 360 -4.38 -14.80 -7.89
CA GLU A 360 -5.48 -14.14 -8.61
C GLU A 360 -4.99 -13.21 -9.72
N SER A 361 -3.71 -13.30 -10.11
CA SER A 361 -3.07 -12.40 -11.08
C SER A 361 -2.94 -10.96 -10.60
N ARG A 362 -2.67 -10.77 -9.30
CA ARG A 362 -2.38 -9.47 -8.71
C ARG A 362 -0.94 -9.09 -9.03
N VAL A 363 -0.76 -8.23 -10.04
CA VAL A 363 0.57 -7.89 -10.56
C VAL A 363 0.91 -6.40 -10.40
N SER A 364 2.10 -6.12 -9.87
CA SER A 364 2.69 -4.78 -9.80
C SER A 364 4.20 -4.88 -10.00
N VAL A 365 4.71 -4.33 -11.10
CA VAL A 365 6.13 -4.38 -11.46
C VAL A 365 6.65 -2.97 -11.57
N GLN A 366 7.74 -2.70 -10.86
CA GLN A 366 8.41 -1.40 -10.85
C GLN A 366 9.92 -1.61 -10.95
N THR A 367 10.42 -1.71 -12.17
CA THR A 367 11.86 -1.75 -12.47
C THR A 367 12.40 -0.39 -12.90
N GLY A 368 11.52 0.53 -13.30
CA GLY A 368 11.88 1.81 -13.90
C GLY A 368 12.02 1.73 -15.42
N GLY A 369 12.20 0.53 -15.98
CA GLY A 369 12.15 0.26 -17.42
C GLY A 369 10.73 -0.08 -17.88
N GLY A 370 9.94 0.93 -18.26
CA GLY A 370 8.50 0.77 -18.50
C GLY A 370 8.10 -0.30 -19.54
N LEU A 371 8.95 -0.58 -20.53
CA LEU A 371 8.74 -1.66 -21.48
C LEU A 371 8.85 -3.05 -20.83
N TYR A 372 9.84 -3.23 -19.96
CA TYR A 372 10.06 -4.49 -19.24
C TYR A 372 9.05 -4.71 -18.12
N ASP A 373 8.64 -3.63 -17.44
CA ASP A 373 7.51 -3.66 -16.51
C ASP A 373 6.26 -4.24 -17.19
N HIS A 374 5.95 -3.74 -18.40
CA HIS A 374 4.83 -4.25 -19.20
C HIS A 374 4.98 -5.73 -19.57
N PHE A 375 6.15 -6.17 -20.04
CA PHE A 375 6.37 -7.58 -20.40
C PHE A 375 6.25 -8.53 -19.20
N LEU A 376 6.80 -8.16 -18.04
CA LEU A 376 6.66 -8.90 -16.80
C LEU A 376 5.21 -8.95 -16.32
N GLU A 377 4.48 -7.84 -16.43
CA GLU A 377 3.04 -7.78 -16.18
C GLU A 377 2.27 -8.81 -17.02
N GLN A 378 2.59 -8.90 -18.32
CA GLN A 378 1.97 -9.89 -19.21
C GLN A 378 2.33 -11.33 -18.83
N LEU A 379 3.58 -11.63 -18.52
CA LEU A 379 4.01 -12.97 -18.11
C LEU A 379 3.28 -13.42 -16.85
N ALA A 380 3.26 -12.59 -15.81
CA ALA A 380 2.64 -12.94 -14.54
C ALA A 380 1.11 -13.06 -14.66
N PHE A 381 0.46 -12.13 -15.35
CA PHE A 381 -0.99 -12.16 -15.57
C PHE A 381 -1.42 -13.43 -16.33
N HIS A 382 -0.72 -13.76 -17.42
CA HIS A 382 -1.03 -14.97 -18.19
C HIS A 382 -0.60 -16.26 -17.48
N GLY A 383 0.38 -16.17 -16.58
CA GLY A 383 0.80 -17.21 -15.65
C GLY A 383 -0.20 -17.52 -14.54
N GLY A 384 -1.13 -16.62 -14.24
CA GLY A 384 -1.95 -16.73 -13.03
C GLY A 384 -1.16 -16.49 -11.75
N LEU A 385 -0.06 -15.74 -11.84
CA LEU A 385 0.84 -15.46 -10.73
C LEU A 385 0.43 -14.17 -10.03
N ASP A 386 0.45 -14.17 -8.70
CA ASP A 386 0.53 -12.91 -7.94
C ASP A 386 2.00 -12.50 -7.91
N LEU A 387 2.32 -11.31 -8.43
CA LEU A 387 3.70 -10.85 -8.57
C LEU A 387 3.83 -9.37 -8.17
N LEU A 388 4.66 -9.10 -7.15
CA LEU A 388 5.20 -7.78 -6.90
C LEU A 388 6.70 -7.77 -7.15
N VAL A 389 7.18 -6.79 -7.91
CA VAL A 389 8.60 -6.49 -8.10
C VAL A 389 8.84 -5.02 -7.76
N ASP A 390 9.69 -4.77 -6.77
CA ASP A 390 10.31 -3.46 -6.50
C ASP A 390 11.80 -3.56 -6.82
N ALA A 391 12.22 -2.87 -7.86
CA ALA A 391 13.58 -2.90 -8.36
C ALA A 391 14.18 -1.49 -8.38
N VAL A 392 15.37 -1.38 -7.80
CA VAL A 392 16.19 -0.17 -7.83
C VAL A 392 17.53 -0.54 -8.41
N GLY A 393 17.99 0.21 -9.40
CA GLY A 393 19.33 0.05 -9.95
C GLY A 393 19.71 1.23 -10.83
N ASP A 394 20.95 1.24 -11.28
CA ASP A 394 21.46 2.27 -12.19
C ASP A 394 20.87 2.07 -13.59
N LEU A 395 20.00 3.00 -14.01
CA LEU A 395 19.47 3.07 -15.37
C LEU A 395 20.28 4.04 -16.26
N GLU A 396 21.22 4.81 -15.71
CA GLU A 396 22.04 5.76 -16.48
C GLU A 396 22.97 5.05 -17.47
N THR A 397 23.42 3.84 -17.13
CA THR A 397 24.20 2.97 -18.02
C THR A 397 23.34 2.06 -18.91
N GLY A 398 22.02 2.13 -18.80
CA GLY A 398 21.03 1.32 -19.53
C GLY A 398 20.40 0.19 -18.69
N ASP A 399 19.32 -0.40 -19.21
CA ASP A 399 18.43 -1.28 -18.45
C ASP A 399 18.98 -2.70 -18.19
N HIS A 400 20.21 -3.01 -18.66
CA HIS A 400 20.72 -4.39 -18.70
C HIS A 400 20.73 -5.06 -17.32
N HIS A 401 21.42 -4.45 -16.35
CA HIS A 401 21.60 -5.04 -15.02
C HIS A 401 20.26 -5.17 -14.29
N VAL A 402 19.38 -4.18 -14.41
CA VAL A 402 18.06 -4.21 -13.77
C VAL A 402 17.20 -5.33 -14.36
N VAL A 403 17.19 -5.50 -15.69
CA VAL A 403 16.42 -6.57 -16.34
C VAL A 403 16.98 -7.95 -16.00
N GLU A 404 18.31 -8.13 -16.06
CA GLU A 404 18.98 -9.38 -15.72
C GLU A 404 18.73 -9.77 -14.26
N ASP A 405 19.03 -8.88 -13.30
CA ASP A 405 18.85 -9.18 -11.89
C ASP A 405 17.36 -9.34 -11.52
N THR A 406 16.44 -8.68 -12.24
CA THR A 406 15.00 -8.93 -12.08
C THR A 406 14.62 -10.35 -12.53
N ALA A 407 15.15 -10.80 -13.67
CA ALA A 407 14.93 -12.16 -14.15
C ALA A 407 15.51 -13.21 -13.19
N LEU A 408 16.71 -12.96 -12.68
CA LEU A 408 17.37 -13.83 -11.70
C LEU A 408 16.57 -13.89 -10.39
N ALA A 409 16.16 -12.75 -9.84
CA ALA A 409 15.37 -12.69 -8.62
C ALA A 409 14.01 -13.39 -8.79
N LEU A 410 13.33 -13.20 -9.92
CA LEU A 410 12.08 -13.89 -10.22
C LEU A 410 12.29 -15.41 -10.37
N GLY A 411 13.37 -15.83 -11.03
CA GLY A 411 13.74 -17.25 -11.15
C GLY A 411 14.02 -17.88 -9.78
N GLU A 412 14.83 -17.24 -8.94
CA GLU A 412 15.10 -17.70 -7.58
C GLU A 412 13.82 -17.79 -6.73
N ALA A 413 12.91 -16.82 -6.88
CA ALA A 413 11.60 -16.85 -6.21
C ALA A 413 10.73 -18.02 -6.70
N LEU A 414 10.71 -18.29 -8.01
CA LEU A 414 9.99 -19.44 -8.61
C LEU A 414 10.53 -20.77 -8.08
N ASP A 415 11.86 -20.97 -8.06
CA ASP A 415 12.48 -22.21 -7.56
C ASP A 415 12.14 -22.44 -6.08
N ARG A 416 12.24 -21.40 -5.26
CA ARG A 416 11.87 -21.46 -3.84
C ARG A 416 10.39 -21.78 -3.65
N ALA A 417 9.51 -21.15 -4.42
CA ALA A 417 8.07 -21.35 -4.31
C ALA A 417 7.65 -22.76 -4.76
N LEU A 418 8.40 -23.35 -5.69
CA LEU A 418 8.21 -24.73 -6.13
C LEU A 418 8.64 -25.76 -5.09
N GLY A 419 9.55 -25.42 -4.18
CA GLY A 419 10.07 -26.33 -3.16
C GLY A 419 10.65 -27.61 -3.78
N ASP A 420 10.16 -28.77 -3.34
CA ASP A 420 10.55 -30.08 -3.87
C ASP A 420 9.81 -30.47 -5.17
N ARG A 421 9.07 -29.52 -5.77
CA ARG A 421 8.30 -29.66 -7.02
C ARG A 421 7.26 -30.78 -6.96
N ARG A 422 6.80 -31.13 -5.76
CA ARG A 422 5.81 -32.18 -5.58
C ARG A 422 4.45 -31.74 -6.10
N GLY A 423 3.79 -32.67 -6.79
CA GLY A 423 2.41 -32.55 -7.24
C GLY A 423 2.17 -31.72 -8.49
N ILE A 424 3.16 -30.98 -8.97
CA ILE A 424 3.00 -30.15 -10.18
C ILE A 424 2.87 -30.99 -11.46
N ALA A 425 2.22 -30.44 -12.49
CA ALA A 425 2.17 -30.99 -13.84
C ALA A 425 3.56 -31.06 -14.51
N ARG A 426 4.46 -30.17 -14.06
CA ARG A 426 5.87 -30.03 -14.45
C ARG A 426 6.10 -29.50 -15.87
N TYR A 427 5.33 -29.98 -16.84
CA TYR A 427 5.43 -29.61 -18.24
C TYR A 427 4.27 -28.71 -18.63
N GLY A 428 4.54 -27.72 -19.47
CA GLY A 428 3.49 -26.90 -20.06
C GLY A 428 3.93 -26.27 -21.36
N ASP A 429 2.97 -26.04 -22.24
CA ASP A 429 3.19 -25.39 -23.53
C ASP A 429 2.03 -24.42 -23.84
N ALA A 430 2.31 -23.46 -24.70
CA ALA A 430 1.31 -22.52 -25.18
C ALA A 430 1.66 -21.95 -26.56
N VAL A 431 0.63 -21.61 -27.32
CA VAL A 431 0.72 -20.82 -28.54
C VAL A 431 -0.14 -19.57 -28.36
N VAL A 432 0.46 -18.39 -28.60
CA VAL A 432 -0.20 -17.09 -28.44
C VAL A 432 -0.09 -16.30 -29.75
N PRO A 433 -1.21 -16.07 -30.47
CA PRO A 433 -1.26 -15.12 -31.57
C PRO A 433 -1.53 -13.69 -31.06
N MET A 434 -0.95 -12.72 -31.74
CA MET A 434 -1.25 -11.29 -31.68
C MET A 434 -1.49 -10.78 -33.12
N ASP A 435 -1.80 -9.48 -33.28
CA ASP A 435 -2.24 -8.90 -34.56
C ASP A 435 -1.26 -9.16 -35.72
N ASP A 436 0.05 -9.01 -35.48
CA ASP A 436 1.11 -9.19 -36.48
C ASP A 436 2.27 -10.08 -35.98
N ALA A 437 2.06 -10.80 -34.86
CA ALA A 437 3.06 -11.65 -34.22
C ALA A 437 2.44 -12.97 -33.72
N ILE A 438 3.26 -14.00 -33.60
CA ILE A 438 2.90 -15.28 -33.00
C ILE A 438 4.07 -15.80 -32.17
N ALA A 439 3.77 -16.36 -30.99
CA ALA A 439 4.76 -17.02 -30.16
C ALA A 439 4.31 -18.42 -29.73
N ARG A 440 5.27 -19.33 -29.63
CA ARG A 440 5.15 -20.67 -29.05
C ARG A 440 6.14 -20.78 -27.91
N ALA A 441 5.69 -21.32 -26.79
CA ALA A 441 6.57 -21.57 -25.65
C ALA A 441 6.33 -22.96 -25.08
N ALA A 442 7.39 -23.60 -24.59
CA ALA A 442 7.34 -24.82 -23.80
C ALA A 442 8.26 -24.70 -22.58
N VAL A 443 7.80 -25.20 -21.43
CA VAL A 443 8.50 -25.12 -20.14
C VAL A 443 8.56 -26.50 -19.47
N ASP A 444 9.74 -26.85 -18.93
CA ASP A 444 9.95 -27.99 -18.01
C ASP A 444 10.47 -27.48 -16.67
N LEU A 445 9.67 -27.62 -15.60
CA LEU A 445 10.05 -27.29 -14.23
C LEU A 445 10.91 -28.38 -13.55
N GLY A 446 11.64 -29.16 -14.35
CA GLY A 446 12.37 -30.36 -13.94
C GLY A 446 13.70 -30.15 -13.23
N GLY A 447 13.99 -28.93 -12.74
CA GLY A 447 15.16 -28.66 -11.90
C GLY A 447 16.48 -28.46 -12.66
N ARG A 448 16.45 -28.41 -13.99
CA ARG A 448 17.64 -28.25 -14.85
C ARG A 448 17.49 -27.03 -15.75
N PRO A 449 18.43 -26.07 -15.68
CA PRO A 449 18.38 -24.89 -16.54
C PRO A 449 18.75 -25.25 -17.98
N TYR A 450 17.94 -24.82 -18.94
CA TYR A 450 18.23 -24.90 -20.37
C TYR A 450 17.38 -23.88 -21.13
N THR A 451 17.89 -23.33 -22.23
CA THR A 451 17.09 -22.45 -23.10
C THR A 451 17.35 -22.69 -24.58
N GLU A 452 16.30 -22.65 -25.38
CA GLU A 452 16.35 -22.55 -26.85
C GLU A 452 15.42 -21.42 -27.27
N LEU A 453 15.95 -20.35 -27.87
CA LEU A 453 15.21 -19.11 -28.11
C LEU A 453 15.39 -18.65 -29.55
N SER A 454 14.26 -18.41 -30.22
CA SER A 454 14.19 -17.77 -31.54
C SER A 454 13.13 -16.67 -31.47
N ILE A 455 13.52 -15.46 -31.05
CA ILE A 455 12.64 -14.30 -30.89
C ILE A 455 13.09 -13.22 -31.87
N GLU A 456 12.40 -13.11 -33.01
CA GLU A 456 12.82 -12.19 -34.08
C GLU A 456 11.63 -11.40 -34.67
N PRO A 457 11.68 -10.05 -34.69
CA PRO A 457 12.71 -9.19 -34.07
C PRO A 457 12.60 -9.09 -32.53
N ASP A 458 13.74 -9.05 -31.81
CA ASP A 458 13.83 -8.79 -30.37
C ASP A 458 13.98 -7.28 -30.11
N PRO A 459 13.15 -6.66 -29.25
CA PRO A 459 13.24 -5.23 -28.93
C PRO A 459 14.44 -4.88 -28.04
N GLY A 460 15.18 -5.86 -27.52
CA GLY A 460 16.41 -5.62 -26.75
C GLY A 460 16.81 -6.84 -25.91
N MET A 461 16.27 -6.93 -24.69
CA MET A 461 16.69 -7.92 -23.68
C MET A 461 15.70 -9.08 -23.51
N ALA A 462 14.73 -9.29 -24.42
CA ALA A 462 13.71 -10.33 -24.23
C ALA A 462 14.35 -11.73 -24.14
N SER A 463 15.28 -12.02 -25.04
CA SER A 463 16.02 -13.30 -25.03
C SER A 463 16.89 -13.45 -23.78
N HIS A 464 17.61 -12.40 -23.40
CA HIS A 464 18.48 -12.40 -22.23
C HIS A 464 17.69 -12.64 -20.94
N PHE A 465 16.52 -12.00 -20.81
CA PHE A 465 15.62 -12.21 -19.69
C PHE A 465 15.24 -13.68 -19.51
N PHE A 466 14.82 -14.37 -20.58
CA PHE A 466 14.44 -15.78 -20.47
C PHE A 466 15.61 -16.70 -20.13
N ILE A 467 16.82 -16.40 -20.62
CA ILE A 467 18.05 -17.11 -20.23
C ILE A 467 18.27 -17.01 -18.72
N SER A 468 18.22 -15.80 -18.20
CA SER A 468 18.43 -15.52 -16.77
C SER A 468 17.35 -16.15 -15.89
N LEU A 469 16.09 -16.04 -16.32
CA LEU A 469 14.94 -16.64 -15.64
C LEU A 469 15.08 -18.17 -15.57
N ALA A 470 15.41 -18.83 -16.68
CA ALA A 470 15.58 -20.27 -16.76
C ALA A 470 16.75 -20.76 -15.88
N GLN A 471 17.85 -20.01 -15.89
CA GLN A 471 19.03 -20.30 -15.08
C GLN A 471 18.72 -20.27 -13.58
N ALA A 472 18.16 -19.17 -13.10
CA ALA A 472 17.85 -18.99 -11.68
C ALA A 472 16.66 -19.86 -11.23
N GLY A 473 15.64 -20.02 -12.07
CA GLY A 473 14.47 -20.87 -11.78
C GLY A 473 14.71 -22.36 -11.93
N ARG A 474 15.91 -22.77 -12.37
CA ARG A 474 16.27 -24.16 -12.64
C ARG A 474 15.22 -24.88 -13.50
N MET A 475 14.90 -24.29 -14.65
CA MET A 475 13.90 -24.80 -15.58
C MET A 475 14.38 -24.75 -17.02
N ALA A 476 13.81 -25.58 -17.88
CA ALA A 476 14.03 -25.49 -19.32
C ALA A 476 12.95 -24.61 -19.95
N ILE A 477 13.34 -23.67 -20.82
CA ILE A 477 12.43 -22.79 -21.54
C ILE A 477 12.76 -22.83 -23.04
N HIS A 478 11.77 -23.16 -23.86
CA HIS A 478 11.86 -23.08 -25.32
C HIS A 478 10.89 -22.01 -25.81
N VAL A 479 11.35 -21.07 -26.64
CA VAL A 479 10.49 -20.02 -27.23
C VAL A 479 10.81 -19.83 -28.70
N GLU A 480 9.76 -19.87 -29.53
CA GLU A 480 9.79 -19.43 -30.93
C GLU A 480 8.77 -18.30 -31.10
N ALA A 481 9.22 -17.10 -31.44
CA ALA A 481 8.37 -15.94 -31.65
C ALA A 481 8.79 -15.18 -32.90
N SER A 482 7.81 -14.85 -33.75
CA SER A 482 8.03 -14.12 -35.00
C SER A 482 6.88 -13.18 -35.32
N GLY A 483 7.18 -12.08 -36.02
CA GLY A 483 6.21 -11.05 -36.34
C GLY A 483 6.84 -9.86 -37.05
N ARG A 484 6.08 -8.78 -37.22
CA ARG A 484 6.58 -7.55 -37.87
C ARG A 484 7.10 -6.53 -36.86
N ASP A 485 6.35 -6.30 -35.78
CA ASP A 485 6.72 -5.38 -34.72
C ASP A 485 7.45 -6.10 -33.57
N ALA A 486 8.59 -5.55 -33.14
CA ALA A 486 9.44 -6.15 -32.10
C ALA A 486 8.77 -6.15 -30.71
N HIS A 487 7.98 -5.13 -30.40
CA HIS A 487 7.21 -5.11 -29.15
C HIS A 487 6.19 -6.25 -29.16
N HIS A 488 5.40 -6.39 -30.24
CA HIS A 488 4.38 -7.45 -30.31
C HIS A 488 4.99 -8.86 -30.27
N VAL A 489 6.16 -9.07 -30.90
CA VAL A 489 6.89 -10.35 -30.83
C VAL A 489 7.32 -10.69 -29.41
N ALA A 490 7.94 -9.74 -28.69
CA ALA A 490 8.33 -9.96 -27.30
C ALA A 490 7.10 -10.13 -26.38
N GLU A 491 6.08 -9.30 -26.54
CA GLU A 491 4.85 -9.43 -25.75
C GLU A 491 4.20 -10.81 -25.95
N ALA A 492 4.10 -11.29 -27.20
CA ALA A 492 3.60 -12.63 -27.49
C ALA A 492 4.45 -13.72 -26.80
N ALA A 493 5.77 -13.58 -26.81
CA ALA A 493 6.70 -14.50 -26.14
C ALA A 493 6.47 -14.57 -24.62
N TYR A 494 6.40 -13.42 -23.94
CA TYR A 494 6.14 -13.36 -22.48
C TYR A 494 4.77 -13.93 -22.13
N LYS A 495 3.74 -13.64 -22.93
CA LYS A 495 2.40 -14.25 -22.77
C LYS A 495 2.44 -15.76 -22.94
N ALA A 496 3.16 -16.26 -23.95
CA ALA A 496 3.27 -17.70 -24.21
C ALA A 496 3.99 -18.42 -23.07
N VAL A 497 5.12 -17.88 -22.59
CA VAL A 497 5.84 -18.43 -21.43
C VAL A 497 4.97 -18.38 -20.17
N GLY A 498 4.25 -17.28 -19.93
CA GLY A 498 3.28 -17.18 -18.83
C GLY A 498 2.23 -18.29 -18.90
N ARG A 499 1.57 -18.47 -20.05
CA ARG A 499 0.57 -19.54 -20.22
C ARG A 499 1.16 -20.95 -20.07
N ALA A 500 2.36 -21.19 -20.59
CA ALA A 500 3.07 -22.46 -20.43
C ALA A 500 3.39 -22.74 -18.96
N LEU A 501 3.89 -21.74 -18.23
CA LEU A 501 4.10 -21.81 -16.77
C LEU A 501 2.79 -22.14 -16.04
N ARG A 502 1.68 -21.47 -16.39
CA ARG A 502 0.38 -21.74 -15.77
C ARG A 502 -0.03 -23.20 -15.87
N VAL A 503 0.26 -23.86 -17.00
CA VAL A 503 -0.01 -25.29 -17.18
C VAL A 503 0.96 -26.11 -16.34
N ALA A 504 2.27 -25.86 -16.47
CA ALA A 504 3.32 -26.58 -15.75
C ALA A 504 3.19 -26.51 -14.23
N LEU A 505 2.64 -25.41 -13.71
CA LEU A 505 2.44 -25.15 -12.30
C LEU A 505 1.20 -25.83 -11.70
N ARG A 506 0.28 -26.38 -12.50
CA ARG A 506 -0.96 -26.98 -11.95
C ARG A 506 -0.65 -28.14 -11.01
N GLN A 507 -1.40 -28.24 -9.92
CA GLN A 507 -1.37 -29.40 -9.04
C GLN A 507 -2.18 -30.54 -9.69
N GLU A 508 -1.51 -31.62 -10.09
CA GLU A 508 -2.10 -32.77 -10.79
C GLU A 508 -1.91 -34.10 -10.06
N SER A 509 -0.99 -34.18 -9.09
CA SER A 509 -0.76 -35.42 -8.35
C SER A 509 -0.28 -35.17 -6.92
N ALA A 510 -0.15 -36.25 -6.12
CA ALA A 510 0.45 -36.16 -4.78
C ALA A 510 1.97 -36.41 -4.78
N GLY A 511 2.55 -36.85 -5.90
CA GLY A 511 3.94 -37.32 -5.99
C GLY A 511 4.87 -36.36 -6.72
N ILE A 512 6.17 -36.65 -6.67
CA ILE A 512 7.16 -35.93 -7.50
C ILE A 512 7.01 -36.42 -8.95
N PRO A 513 6.83 -35.53 -9.95
CA PRO A 513 6.64 -35.89 -11.35
C PRO A 513 7.96 -36.31 -12.02
N SER A 514 8.58 -37.37 -11.48
CA SER A 514 9.87 -37.91 -11.91
C SER A 514 9.91 -39.42 -11.72
N THR A 515 10.29 -40.14 -12.78
CA THR A 515 10.54 -41.59 -12.71
C THR A 515 11.73 -41.96 -11.83
N LYS A 516 12.58 -40.98 -11.47
CA LYS A 516 13.73 -41.15 -10.59
C LYS A 516 13.42 -40.86 -9.12
N GLY A 517 12.20 -40.39 -8.80
CA GLY A 517 11.79 -40.03 -7.44
C GLY A 517 12.44 -38.76 -6.88
N LEU A 518 13.20 -38.01 -7.70
CA LEU A 518 13.83 -36.72 -7.36
C LEU A 518 13.93 -35.80 -8.59
N LEU A 519 14.00 -34.48 -8.37
CA LEU A 519 14.15 -33.41 -9.36
C LEU A 519 15.16 -32.34 -8.92
#